data_AF-N9BHA0-F1
#
_entry.id   AF-N9BHA0-F1
#
_cell.length_a   1.000
_cell.length_b   1.000
_cell.length_c   1.000
_cell.angle_alpha   90.00
_cell.angle_beta   90.00
_cell.angle_gamma   90.00
#
_symmetry.space_group_name_H-M   'P 1'
#
loop_
_entity.id
_entity.type
_entity.pdbx_description
1 polymer ?
#
loop_
_entity_poly.entity_id
_entity_poly.type
_entity_poly.pdbx_seq_one_letter_code
_entity_poly.pdbx_strand_id
1 'polypeptide(L)'
;MKLIPPFSHTLYAKLYSFVLSVLLAYCLFNAIYSVIIGGKSAYLFSSLILIFQTITVFKASAKKKIYIYMGLFGLILSLVYLNHWTFLSQHESIAILPSVILTLLSLGYFSQQHLRLNLLKMALIFWLFILTYTQYHDLNTLQNYYDSLHTGETWQQYGAL
;
A
#
# COMPACT_ATOMS: atom_id res chain seq x y z
N MET A 1 -14.86 -25.85 -27.14
CA MET A 1 -14.34 -24.49 -26.86
C MET A 1 -15.31 -23.82 -25.88
N LYS A 2 -15.03 -23.80 -24.57
CA LYS A 2 -15.96 -23.23 -23.57
C LYS A 2 -15.91 -21.71 -23.68
N LEU A 3 -16.97 -21.10 -24.21
CA LEU A 3 -17.19 -19.66 -24.10
C LEU A 3 -17.40 -19.32 -22.62
N ILE A 4 -16.40 -18.68 -22.02
CA ILE A 4 -16.55 -18.06 -20.70
C ILE A 4 -17.50 -16.88 -20.91
N PRO A 5 -18.65 -16.81 -20.21
CA PRO A 5 -19.61 -15.74 -20.42
C PRO A 5 -18.97 -14.37 -20.07
N PRO A 6 -19.25 -13.31 -20.84
CA PRO A 6 -18.64 -11.97 -20.66
C PRO A 6 -18.96 -11.34 -19.30
N PHE A 7 -19.95 -11.88 -18.59
CA PHE A 7 -20.36 -11.48 -17.25
C PHE A 7 -19.31 -11.81 -16.17
N SER A 8 -18.48 -12.83 -16.36
CA SER A 8 -17.49 -13.24 -15.34
C SER A 8 -16.29 -12.28 -15.27
N HIS A 9 -15.84 -11.76 -16.42
CA HIS A 9 -14.65 -10.92 -16.49
C HIS A 9 -14.91 -9.50 -15.95
N THR A 10 -16.08 -8.93 -16.22
CA THR A 10 -16.48 -7.61 -15.71
C THR A 10 -16.69 -7.65 -14.20
N LEU A 11 -17.30 -8.72 -13.68
CA LEU A 11 -17.48 -8.95 -12.25
C LEU A 11 -16.13 -9.13 -11.56
N TYR A 12 -15.23 -9.97 -12.11
CA TYR A 12 -13.88 -10.15 -11.60
C TYR A 12 -13.10 -8.83 -11.51
N ALA A 13 -13.12 -8.03 -12.58
CA ALA A 13 -12.42 -6.74 -12.59
C ALA A 13 -12.97 -5.76 -11.54
N LYS A 14 -14.30 -5.74 -11.34
CA LYS A 14 -14.94 -4.93 -10.29
C LYS A 14 -14.56 -5.41 -8.88
N LEU A 15 -14.65 -6.71 -8.62
CA LEU A 15 -14.25 -7.28 -7.32
C LEU A 15 -12.78 -7.01 -7.03
N TYR A 16 -11.90 -7.22 -8.00
CA TYR A 16 -10.49 -6.93 -7.87
C TYR A 16 -10.24 -5.45 -7.52
N SER A 17 -10.87 -4.53 -8.26
CA SER A 17 -10.76 -3.10 -7.99
C SER A 17 -11.31 -2.72 -6.62
N PHE A 18 -12.39 -3.37 -6.18
CA PHE A 18 -12.99 -3.14 -4.87
C PHE A 18 -12.05 -3.61 -3.75
N VAL A 19 -11.57 -4.85 -3.80
CA VAL A 19 -10.63 -5.40 -2.81
C VAL A 19 -9.36 -4.53 -2.75
N LEU A 20 -8.82 -4.14 -3.89
CA LEU A 20 -7.65 -3.27 -3.97
C LEU A 20 -7.91 -1.91 -3.29
N SER A 21 -9.07 -1.30 -3.56
CA SER A 21 -9.45 -0.02 -2.96
C SER A 21 -9.64 -0.12 -1.45
N VAL A 22 -10.24 -1.22 -0.96
CA VAL A 22 -10.44 -1.46 0.48
C VAL A 22 -9.09 -1.61 1.18
N LEU A 23 -8.17 -2.39 0.61
CA LEU A 23 -6.83 -2.57 1.19
C LEU A 23 -6.04 -1.25 1.22
N LEU A 24 -6.05 -0.47 0.13
CA LEU A 24 -5.38 0.82 0.10
C LEU A 24 -5.98 1.83 1.08
N ALA A 25 -7.31 1.86 1.20
CA ALA A 25 -7.98 2.71 2.18
C ALA A 25 -7.61 2.30 3.60
N TYR A 26 -7.60 1.00 3.90
CA TYR A 26 -7.22 0.50 5.21
C TYR A 26 -5.76 0.84 5.55
N CYS A 27 -4.83 0.68 4.60
CA CYS A 27 -3.45 1.12 4.80
C CYS A 27 -3.35 2.60 5.11
N LEU A 28 -4.10 3.44 4.38
CA LEU A 28 -4.13 4.88 4.59
C LEU A 28 -4.67 5.23 5.98
N PHE A 29 -5.78 4.62 6.40
CA PHE A 29 -6.37 4.89 7.72
C PHE A 29 -5.45 4.46 8.86
N ASN A 30 -4.84 3.27 8.78
CA ASN A 30 -3.86 2.83 9.78
C ASN A 30 -2.67 3.78 9.85
N ALA A 31 -2.17 4.23 8.71
CA ALA A 31 -1.04 5.15 8.65
C ALA A 31 -1.39 6.54 9.20
N ILE A 32 -2.57 7.09 8.88
CA ILE A 32 -3.06 8.35 9.43
C ILE A 32 -3.17 8.23 10.95
N TYR A 33 -3.82 7.18 11.43
CA TYR A 33 -4.04 6.99 12.86
C TYR A 33 -2.70 6.79 13.59
N SER A 34 -1.77 5.99 13.04
CA SER A 34 -0.41 5.86 13.55
C SER A 34 0.27 7.21 13.72
N VAL A 35 0.21 8.11 12.74
CA VAL A 35 0.82 9.45 12.84
C VAL A 35 0.14 10.32 13.91
N ILE A 36 -1.20 10.27 14.00
CA ILE A 36 -1.95 11.06 15.00
C ILE A 36 -1.49 10.73 16.42
N ILE A 37 -1.23 9.44 16.70
CA ILE A 37 -0.83 8.98 18.02
C ILE A 37 0.69 8.98 18.24
N GLY A 38 1.46 9.68 17.40
CA GLY A 38 2.91 9.81 17.55
C GLY A 38 3.75 8.65 16.98
N GLY A 39 3.12 7.76 16.21
CA GLY A 39 3.76 6.69 15.47
C GLY A 39 4.45 7.16 14.19
N LYS A 40 4.94 6.19 13.40
CA LYS A 40 5.85 6.47 12.28
C LYS A 40 5.12 7.06 11.07
N SER A 41 5.68 8.13 10.49
CA SER A 41 5.12 8.82 9.31
C SER A 41 5.43 8.14 7.97
N ALA A 42 6.40 7.22 7.94
CA ALA A 42 6.80 6.52 6.73
C ALA A 42 5.67 5.70 6.10
N TYR A 43 4.81 5.08 6.92
CA TYR A 43 3.62 4.40 6.41
C TYR A 43 2.62 5.34 5.74
N LEU A 44 2.52 6.60 6.19
CA LEU A 44 1.60 7.58 5.62
C LEU A 44 2.08 8.00 4.23
N PHE A 45 3.35 8.38 4.10
CA PHE A 45 3.93 8.72 2.81
C PHE A 45 3.91 7.53 1.85
N SER A 46 4.25 6.33 2.32
CA SER A 46 4.19 5.10 1.52
C SER A 46 2.78 4.82 0.99
N SER A 47 1.76 4.94 1.84
CA SER A 47 0.36 4.70 1.46
C SER A 47 -0.14 5.72 0.44
N LEU A 48 0.19 7.00 0.62
CA LEU A 48 -0.16 8.06 -0.34
C LEU A 48 0.48 7.81 -1.72
N ILE A 49 1.75 7.42 -1.74
CA ILE A 49 2.48 7.14 -2.97
C ILE A 49 1.91 5.89 -3.66
N LEU A 50 1.58 4.83 -2.92
CA LEU A 50 0.95 3.63 -3.46
C LEU A 50 -0.43 3.92 -4.07
N ILE A 51 -1.24 4.77 -3.44
CA ILE A 51 -2.52 5.21 -4.00
C ILE A 51 -2.28 5.97 -5.31
N PHE A 52 -1.33 6.90 -5.34
CA PHE A 52 -1.01 7.66 -6.55
C PHE A 52 -0.51 6.76 -7.70
N GLN A 53 0.37 5.80 -7.40
CA GLN A 53 0.82 4.79 -8.35
C GLN A 53 -0.35 3.93 -8.87
N THR A 54 -1.24 3.51 -7.98
CA THR A 54 -2.41 2.70 -8.36
C THR A 54 -3.31 3.46 -9.33
N ILE A 55 -3.63 4.73 -9.02
CA ILE A 55 -4.45 5.59 -9.89
C ILE A 55 -3.78 5.77 -11.26
N THR A 56 -2.46 5.99 -11.28
CA THR A 56 -1.72 6.21 -12.52
C THR A 56 -1.61 4.93 -13.37
N VAL A 57 -1.41 3.75 -12.75
CA VAL A 57 -1.42 2.44 -13.42
C VAL A 57 -2.75 2.18 -14.12
N PHE A 58 -3.88 2.31 -13.41
CA PHE A 58 -5.20 1.95 -13.95
C PHE A 58 -5.82 3.03 -14.87
N LYS A 59 -5.28 4.25 -14.88
CA LYS A 59 -5.68 5.33 -15.82
C LYS A 59 -4.71 5.50 -17.01
N ALA A 60 -3.73 4.61 -17.20
CA ALA A 60 -2.54 4.90 -18.01
C ALA A 60 -2.76 4.93 -19.54
N SER A 61 -2.44 6.10 -20.13
CA SER A 61 -1.91 6.28 -21.49
C SER A 61 -0.37 6.35 -21.40
N ALA A 62 0.38 6.20 -22.51
CA ALA A 62 1.85 6.10 -22.52
C ALA A 62 2.58 7.21 -21.72
N LYS A 63 2.09 8.46 -21.76
CA LYS A 63 2.66 9.60 -20.99
C LYS A 63 2.55 9.44 -19.47
N LYS A 64 1.61 8.62 -18.98
CA LYS A 64 1.35 8.44 -17.54
C LYS A 64 2.28 7.40 -16.90
N LYS A 65 3.06 6.65 -17.67
CA LYS A 65 4.01 5.65 -17.15
C LYS A 65 5.17 6.27 -16.38
N ILE A 66 5.61 7.48 -16.77
CA ILE A 66 6.67 8.22 -16.07
C ILE A 66 6.30 8.47 -14.61
N TYR A 67 5.03 8.81 -14.32
CA TYR A 67 4.57 9.05 -12.95
C TYR A 67 4.61 7.80 -12.06
N ILE A 68 4.52 6.61 -12.64
CA ILE A 68 4.58 5.34 -11.89
C ILE A 68 6.01 5.10 -11.40
N TYR A 69 7.00 5.28 -12.29
CA TYR A 69 8.42 5.22 -11.94
C TYR A 69 8.82 6.33 -10.96
N MET A 70 8.29 7.54 -11.17
CA MET A 70 8.51 8.66 -10.25
C MET A 70 7.91 8.38 -8.87
N GLY A 71 6.75 7.71 -8.82
CA GLY A 71 6.17 7.22 -7.58
C GLY A 71 7.07 6.21 -6.86
N LEU A 72 7.66 5.25 -7.59
CA LEU A 72 8.54 4.25 -6.99
C LEU A 72 9.79 4.91 -6.41
N PHE A 73 10.39 5.82 -7.18
CA PHE A 73 11.53 6.60 -6.74
C PHE A 73 11.20 7.47 -5.53
N GLY A 74 10.04 8.13 -5.54
CA GLY A 74 9.55 8.93 -4.42
C GLY A 74 9.32 8.09 -3.16
N LEU A 75 8.83 6.86 -3.28
CA LEU A 75 8.65 5.95 -2.15
C LEU A 75 9.99 5.57 -1.54
N ILE A 76 10.96 5.18 -2.37
CA ILE A 76 12.31 4.84 -1.91
C ILE A 76 12.94 6.05 -1.21
N LEU A 77 12.86 7.24 -1.82
CA LEU A 77 13.42 8.45 -1.24
C LEU A 77 12.75 8.82 0.08
N SER A 78 11.42 8.70 0.17
CA SER A 78 10.68 8.95 1.41
C SER A 78 11.10 7.99 2.53
N LEU A 79 11.27 6.70 2.23
CA LEU A 79 11.72 5.71 3.19
C LEU A 79 13.18 5.95 3.63
N VAL A 80 14.08 6.27 2.69
CA VAL A 80 15.48 6.60 3.02
C VAL A 80 15.55 7.87 3.86
N TYR A 81 14.73 8.88 3.56
CA TYR A 81 14.71 10.13 4.31
C TYR A 81 14.22 9.92 5.74
N LEU A 82 13.14 9.15 5.92
CA LEU A 82 12.53 8.94 7.24
C LEU A 82 13.31 7.93 8.09
N ASN A 83 13.95 6.94 7.46
CA ASN A 83 14.61 5.82 8.15
C ASN A 83 16.13 5.79 7.99
N HIS A 84 16.71 6.83 7.39
CA HIS A 84 18.14 6.89 7.08
C HIS A 84 18.59 5.66 6.27
N TRP A 85 19.88 5.31 6.33
CA TRP A 85 20.45 4.16 5.61
C TRP A 85 19.99 2.80 6.14
N THR A 86 19.25 2.74 7.25
CA THR A 86 18.73 1.48 7.81
C THR A 86 17.38 1.08 7.21
N PHE A 87 16.88 1.77 6.18
CA PHE A 87 15.54 1.52 5.64
C PHE A 87 15.28 0.06 5.25
N LEU A 88 16.26 -0.68 4.70
CA LEU A 88 16.09 -2.08 4.28
C LEU A 88 15.85 -3.05 5.43
N SER A 89 16.29 -2.73 6.65
CA SER A 89 16.06 -3.59 7.82
C SER A 89 14.77 -3.21 8.56
N GLN A 90 14.12 -2.11 8.18
CA GLN A 90 12.88 -1.67 8.81
C GLN A 90 11.67 -2.35 8.18
N HIS A 91 10.66 -2.61 9.02
CA HIS A 91 9.42 -3.29 8.62
C HIS A 91 8.65 -2.50 7.55
N GLU A 92 8.84 -1.18 7.51
CA GLU A 92 8.22 -0.25 6.56
C GLU A 92 8.71 -0.43 5.11
N SER A 93 9.90 -1.00 4.93
CA SER A 93 10.42 -1.33 3.59
C SER A 93 9.53 -2.30 2.83
N ILE A 94 8.62 -3.01 3.53
CA ILE A 94 7.65 -3.90 2.92
C ILE A 94 6.72 -3.17 1.94
N ALA A 95 6.53 -1.85 2.08
CA ALA A 95 5.76 -1.02 1.16
C ALA A 95 6.41 -0.90 -0.24
N ILE A 96 7.71 -1.21 -0.37
CA ILE A 96 8.41 -1.22 -1.66
C ILE A 96 7.85 -2.32 -2.57
N LEU A 97 7.45 -3.47 -2.02
CA LEU A 97 7.04 -4.63 -2.82
C LEU A 97 5.74 -4.38 -3.61
N PRO A 98 4.64 -3.88 -3.01
CA PRO A 98 3.48 -3.42 -3.78
C PRO A 98 3.82 -2.38 -4.84
N SER A 99 4.76 -1.46 -4.56
CA SER A 99 5.19 -0.40 -5.48
C SER A 99 5.94 -0.95 -6.70
N VAL A 100 6.83 -1.91 -6.48
CA VAL A 100 7.54 -2.62 -7.57
C VAL A 100 6.54 -3.38 -8.44
N ILE A 101 5.57 -4.08 -7.83
CA ILE A 101 4.54 -4.81 -8.57
C ILE A 101 3.66 -3.87 -9.41
N LEU A 102 3.27 -2.71 -8.87
CA LEU A 102 2.55 -1.67 -9.64
C LEU A 102 3.38 -1.17 -10.82
N THR A 103 4.69 -0.99 -10.62
CA THR A 103 5.63 -0.61 -11.69
C THR A 103 5.72 -1.69 -12.76
N LEU A 104 5.81 -2.97 -12.37
CA LEU A 104 5.77 -4.12 -13.29
C LEU A 104 4.44 -4.23 -14.05
N LEU A 105 3.31 -3.96 -13.39
CA LEU A 105 1.99 -3.93 -14.04
C LEU A 105 1.90 -2.82 -15.10
N SER A 106 2.68 -1.75 -14.98
CA SER A 106 2.72 -0.66 -15.97
C SER A 106 3.58 -0.98 -17.21
N LEU A 107 4.48 -1.96 -17.09
CA LEU A 107 5.34 -2.42 -18.17
C LEU A 107 4.51 -3.23 -19.17
N GLY A 108 4.47 -2.77 -20.42
CA GLY A 108 3.65 -3.37 -21.48
C GLY A 108 4.02 -4.81 -21.81
N TYR A 109 5.18 -5.28 -21.35
CA TYR A 109 5.67 -6.66 -21.52
C TYR A 109 4.76 -7.69 -20.84
N PHE A 110 4.19 -7.39 -19.67
CA PHE A 110 3.32 -8.31 -18.93
C PHE A 110 1.85 -8.26 -19.39
N SER A 111 1.48 -7.24 -20.16
CA SER A 111 0.13 -7.09 -20.74
C SER A 111 -0.20 -8.18 -21.77
N GLN A 112 0.83 -8.70 -22.47
CA GLN A 112 0.64 -9.65 -23.57
C GLN A 112 0.34 -11.09 -23.10
N GLN A 113 0.58 -11.42 -21.84
CA GLN A 113 0.38 -12.77 -21.29
C GLN A 113 -0.59 -12.74 -20.10
N HIS A 114 -1.84 -13.14 -20.35
CA HIS A 114 -2.92 -13.12 -19.35
C HIS A 114 -2.57 -13.81 -18.02
N LEU A 115 -1.81 -14.92 -18.07
CA LEU A 115 -1.41 -15.66 -16.87
C LEU A 115 -0.44 -14.85 -15.99
N ARG A 116 0.58 -14.23 -16.59
CA ARG A 116 1.55 -13.39 -15.85
C ARG A 116 0.88 -12.15 -15.26
N LEU A 117 -0.04 -11.54 -15.99
CA LEU A 117 -0.80 -10.39 -15.52
C LEU A 117 -1.69 -10.73 -14.31
N ASN A 118 -2.38 -11.89 -14.35
CA ASN A 118 -3.18 -12.34 -13.21
C ASN A 118 -2.30 -12.71 -12.00
N LEU A 119 -1.12 -13.31 -12.21
CA LEU A 119 -0.17 -13.56 -11.13
C LEU A 119 0.31 -12.27 -10.48
N LEU A 120 0.65 -11.24 -11.26
CA LEU A 120 1.04 -9.93 -10.71
C LEU A 120 -0.09 -9.26 -9.93
N LYS A 121 -1.34 -9.38 -10.40
CA LYS A 121 -2.52 -8.90 -9.66
C LYS A 121 -2.70 -9.62 -8.33
N MET A 122 -2.58 -10.94 -8.32
CA MET A 122 -2.66 -11.73 -7.08
C MET A 122 -1.51 -11.40 -6.12
N ALA A 123 -0.29 -11.27 -6.66
CA ALA A 123 0.87 -10.85 -5.89
C ALA A 123 0.68 -9.45 -5.29
N LEU A 124 0.10 -8.51 -6.04
CA LEU A 124 -0.18 -7.17 -5.52
C LEU A 124 -1.12 -7.22 -4.31
N ILE A 125 -2.23 -7.96 -4.42
CA ILE A 125 -3.18 -8.13 -3.32
C ILE A 125 -2.51 -8.79 -2.12
N PHE A 126 -1.74 -9.86 -2.35
CA PHE A 126 -1.02 -10.56 -1.29
C PHE A 126 -0.03 -9.65 -0.54
N TRP A 127 0.79 -8.88 -1.28
CA TRP A 127 1.74 -7.95 -0.67
C TRP A 127 1.07 -6.78 0.03
N LEU A 128 -0.07 -6.30 -0.47
CA LEU A 128 -0.88 -5.31 0.25
C LEU A 128 -1.46 -5.87 1.54
N PHE A 129 -1.93 -7.12 1.55
CA PHE A 129 -2.36 -7.79 2.79
C PHE A 129 -1.23 -7.86 3.82
N ILE A 130 -0.02 -8.23 3.39
CA ILE A 130 1.14 -8.25 4.28
C ILE A 130 1.45 -6.85 4.81
N LEU A 131 1.49 -5.83 3.95
CA LEU A 131 1.71 -4.44 4.36
C LEU A 131 0.66 -3.98 5.37
N THR A 132 -0.61 -4.25 5.08
CA THR A 132 -1.74 -3.96 5.96
C THR A 132 -1.57 -4.62 7.34
N TYR A 133 -1.23 -5.90 7.34
CA TYR A 133 -1.00 -6.66 8.57
C TYR A 133 0.15 -6.07 9.39
N THR A 134 1.28 -5.75 8.75
CA THR A 134 2.43 -5.14 9.42
C THR A 134 2.06 -3.77 10.01
N GLN A 135 1.37 -2.92 9.26
CA GLN A 135 0.90 -1.62 9.76
C GLN A 135 -0.04 -1.76 10.96
N TYR A 136 -0.96 -2.73 10.91
CA TYR A 136 -1.86 -3.00 12.02
C TYR A 136 -1.11 -3.48 13.26
N HIS A 137 -0.15 -4.41 13.09
CA HIS A 137 0.65 -4.93 14.19
C HIS A 137 1.48 -3.82 14.85
N ASP A 138 2.15 -2.99 14.06
CA ASP A 138 2.93 -1.86 14.56
C ASP A 138 2.04 -0.85 15.30
N LEU A 139 0.86 -0.57 14.75
CA LEU A 139 -0.10 0.32 15.37
C LEU A 139 -0.61 -0.23 16.72
N ASN A 140 -0.99 -1.50 16.76
CA ASN A 140 -1.47 -2.15 17.98
C ASN A 140 -0.37 -2.20 19.05
N THR A 141 0.88 -2.42 18.64
CA THR A 141 2.04 -2.35 19.55
C THR A 141 2.20 -0.96 20.15
N LEU A 142 2.01 0.09 19.34
CA LEU A 142 2.09 1.47 19.78
C LEU A 142 0.93 1.85 20.72
N GLN A 143 -0.30 1.40 20.41
CA GLN A 143 -1.46 1.56 21.29
C GLN A 143 -1.22 0.91 22.65
N ASN A 144 -0.79 -0.35 22.68
CA ASN A 144 -0.50 -1.07 23.92
C ASN A 144 0.60 -0.38 24.76
N TYR A 145 1.59 0.21 24.10
CA TYR A 145 2.62 0.99 24.78
C TYR A 145 2.02 2.21 25.49
N TYR A 146 1.17 2.98 24.82
CA TYR A 146 0.51 4.15 25.44
C TYR A 146 -0.52 3.77 26.49
N ASP A 147 -1.24 2.67 26.32
CA ASP A 147 -2.16 2.15 27.32
C ASP A 147 -1.42 1.75 28.61
N SER A 148 -0.19 1.23 28.50
CA SER A 148 0.63 0.93 29.67
C SER A 148 1.11 2.17 30.44
N LEU A 149 1.08 3.34 29.79
CA LEU A 149 1.49 4.64 30.34
C LEU A 149 0.30 5.47 30.85
N HIS A 150 -0.93 4.94 30.82
CA HIS A 150 -2.13 5.67 31.24
C HIS A 150 -2.02 6.18 32.68
N THR A 151 -1.99 7.51 32.82
CA THR A 151 -2.04 8.20 34.11
C THR A 151 -3.47 8.59 34.52
N GLY A 152 -4.46 8.33 33.65
CA GLY A 152 -5.87 8.61 33.88
C GLY A 152 -6.33 9.99 33.42
N GLU A 153 -5.51 10.71 32.65
CA GLU A 153 -5.85 12.04 32.14
C GLU A 153 -6.66 11.95 30.83
N THR A 154 -7.70 12.78 30.71
CA THR A 154 -8.71 12.67 29.64
C THR A 154 -8.18 12.95 28.24
N TRP A 155 -7.05 13.65 28.10
CA TRP A 155 -6.41 13.87 26.79
C TRP A 155 -5.76 12.60 26.24
N GLN A 156 -5.35 11.66 27.11
CA GLN A 156 -4.80 10.35 26.73
C GLN A 156 -5.86 9.45 26.07
N GLN A 157 -7.14 9.70 26.31
CA GLN A 157 -8.27 8.96 25.71
C GLN A 157 -8.48 9.29 24.23
N TYR A 158 -7.91 10.39 23.73
CA TYR A 158 -8.03 10.81 22.34
C TYR A 158 -6.87 10.30 21.47
N GLY A 159 -5.97 9.48 22.02
CA GLY A 159 -4.78 9.00 21.33
C GLY A 159 -3.74 10.10 21.07
N ALA A 160 -4.01 11.34 21.49
CA ALA A 160 -2.98 12.35 21.56
C ALA A 160 -2.12 12.07 22.78
N LEU A 161 -0.82 11.91 22.54
CA LEU A 161 0.19 12.24 23.53
C LEU A 161 -0.03 13.62 24.15
#